data_AF-A0A1G2K2V1-F1
#
_entry.id   AF-A0A1G2K2V1-F1
#
_cell.length_a   1.000
_cell.length_b   1.000
_cell.length_c   1.000
_cell.angle_alpha   90.00
_cell.angle_beta   90.00
_cell.angle_gamma   90.00
#
_symmetry.space_group_name_H-M   'P 1'
#
loop_
_entity.id
_entity.type
_entity.pdbx_description
1 polymer ?
#
loop_
_entity_poly.entity_id
_entity_poly.type
_entity_poly.pdbx_seq_one_letter_code
_entity_poly.pdbx_strand_id
1 'polypeptide(L)'
;MFYISLGIFIVFSSIWGFFASAALYHLKKYAMPGWTAPRLVVPLFFSLSLLFFLLSLYFLFTMPRTRGAEDQRPASFIYSNDLT
;
A
#
# COMPACT_ATOMS: atom_id res chain seq x y z
N MET A 1 7.47 -8.66 -8.97
CA MET A 1 6.74 -7.38 -8.82
C MET A 1 5.89 -7.33 -7.55
N PHE A 2 4.98 -8.29 -7.31
CA PHE A 2 4.17 -8.33 -6.08
C PHE A 2 4.99 -8.23 -4.77
N TYR A 3 6.08 -9.00 -4.63
CA TYR A 3 6.94 -8.96 -3.44
C TYR A 3 7.63 -7.60 -3.23
N ILE A 4 7.93 -6.87 -4.31
CA ILE A 4 8.54 -5.54 -4.24
C ILE A 4 7.49 -4.54 -3.73
N SER A 5 6.27 -4.57 -4.27
CA SER A 5 5.15 -3.76 -3.81
C SER A 5 4.80 -4.04 -2.34
N LEU A 6 4.80 -5.31 -1.94
CA LEU A 6 4.59 -5.73 -0.55
C LEU A 6 5.70 -5.18 0.37
N GLY A 7 6.96 -5.25 -0.06
CA GLY A 7 8.09 -4.70 0.70
C GLY A 7 7.97 -3.19 0.92
N ILE A 8 7.67 -2.44 -0.15
CA ILE A 8 7.45 -0.97 -0.06
C ILE A 8 6.30 -0.66 0.89
N PHE A 9 5.21 -1.44 0.83
CA PHE A 9 4.05 -1.27 1.70
C PHE A 9 4.36 -1.48 3.19
N ILE A 10 5.16 -2.51 3.52
CA ILE A 10 5.55 -2.80 4.91
C ILE A 10 6.45 -1.67 5.46
N VAL A 11 7.42 -1.22 4.67
CA VAL A 11 8.34 -0.13 5.05
C VAL A 11 7.55 1.17 5.26
N PHE A 12 6.69 1.51 4.31
CA PHE A 12 5.82 2.68 4.43
C PHE A 12 4.92 2.61 5.66
N SER A 13 4.26 1.47 5.90
CA SER A 13 3.38 1.27 7.05
C SER A 13 4.13 1.41 8.39
N SER A 14 5.37 0.93 8.45
CA SER A 14 6.21 1.03 9.65
C SER A 14 6.61 2.48 9.94
N ILE A 15 7.06 3.22 8.91
CA ILE A 15 7.40 4.64 9.03
C ILE A 15 6.14 5.45 9.39
N TRP A 16 5.02 5.18 8.73
CA TRP A 16 3.75 5.85 9.00
C TRP A 16 3.29 5.60 10.44
N GLY A 17 3.38 4.37 10.94
CA GLY A 17 3.04 4.04 12.33
C GLY A 17 3.91 4.78 13.35
N PHE A 18 5.20 4.94 13.05
CA PHE A 18 6.12 5.73 13.89
C PHE A 18 5.71 7.22 13.91
N PHE A 19 5.45 7.81 12.74
CA PHE A 19 4.98 9.19 12.64
C PHE A 19 3.61 9.41 13.30
N ALA A 20 2.67 8.49 13.12
CA ALA A 20 1.36 8.52 13.76
C ALA A 20 1.49 8.50 15.29
N SER A 21 2.35 7.63 15.83
CA SER A 21 2.60 7.53 17.26
C SER A 21 3.24 8.81 17.82
N ALA A 22 4.20 9.38 17.09
CA ALA A 22 4.82 10.65 17.45
C ALA A 22 3.80 11.80 17.42
N ALA A 23 2.97 11.88 16.38
CA ALA A 23 1.91 12.88 16.28
C ALA A 23 0.92 12.79 17.44
N LEU A 24 0.49 11.57 17.82
CA LEU A 24 -0.38 11.35 18.97
C LEU A 24 0.28 11.73 20.30
N TYR A 25 1.56 11.40 20.48
CA TYR A 25 2.33 11.78 21.66
C TYR A 25 2.43 13.31 21.80
N HIS A 26 2.79 14.00 20.71
CA HIS A 26 2.84 15.45 20.69
C HIS A 26 1.45 16.08 20.89
N LEU A 27 0.40 15.53 20.28
CA LEU A 27 -0.96 16.02 20.47
C LEU A 27 -1.40 15.92 21.94
N LYS A 28 -1.04 14.83 22.63
CA LYS A 28 -1.34 14.66 24.07
C LYS A 28 -0.52 15.61 24.95
N LYS A 29 0.74 15.88 24.60
CA LYS A 29 1.67 16.67 25.42
C LYS A 29 1.49 18.18 25.26
N TYR A 30 1.12 18.64 24.07
CA TYR A 30 0.99 20.05 23.74
C TYR A 30 -0.48 20.53 23.65
N ALA A 31 -1.47 19.64 23.79
CA ALA A 31 -2.85 20.07 23.91
C ALA A 31 -3.05 20.78 25.27
N MET A 32 -3.46 22.05 25.20
CA MET A 32 -3.87 22.80 26.38
C MET A 32 -5.04 22.09 27.08
N PRO A 33 -5.05 22.03 28.43
CA PRO A 33 -6.15 21.43 29.17
C PRO A 33 -7.46 22.18 28.87
N GLY A 34 -8.42 21.49 28.25
CA GLY A 34 -9.72 22.05 27.84
C GLY A 34 -9.98 22.01 26.33
N TRP A 35 -8.97 21.76 25.49
CA TRP A 35 -9.20 21.57 24.07
C TRP A 35 -9.78 20.18 23.77
N THR A 36 -10.94 20.17 23.10
CA THR A 36 -11.58 18.97 22.55
C THR A 36 -10.93 18.48 21.26
N ALA A 37 -10.01 19.27 20.68
CA ALA A 37 -9.26 18.93 19.47
C ALA A 37 -8.72 17.49 19.42
N PRO A 38 -8.02 16.96 20.46
CA PRO A 38 -7.56 15.57 20.45
C PRO A 38 -8.69 14.53 20.44
N ARG A 39 -9.90 14.84 20.92
CA ARG A 39 -11.01 13.87 20.91
C ARG A 39 -11.58 13.64 19.51
N LEU A 40 -11.48 14.61 18.61
CA LEU A 40 -11.96 14.50 17.23
C LEU A 40 -10.84 14.15 16.25
N VAL A 41 -9.67 14.78 16.41
CA VAL A 41 -8.55 14.61 15.47
C VAL A 41 -7.98 13.20 15.51
N VAL A 42 -7.89 12.58 16.70
CA VAL A 42 -7.35 11.22 16.85
C VAL A 42 -8.19 10.16 16.13
N PRO A 43 -9.51 10.01 16.40
CA PRO A 43 -10.31 9.01 15.70
C PRO A 43 -10.45 9.31 14.20
N LEU A 44 -10.46 10.59 13.80
CA LEU A 44 -10.55 10.96 12.38
C LEU A 44 -9.25 10.62 11.63
N PHE A 45 -8.09 10.89 12.23
CA PHE A 45 -6.79 10.47 11.70
C PHE A 45 -6.68 8.95 11.58
N PHE A 46 -7.15 8.22 12.59
CA PHE A 46 -7.15 6.76 12.57
C PHE A 46 -8.09 6.21 11.49
N SER A 47 -9.28 6.80 11.34
CA SER A 47 -10.26 6.42 10.30
C SER A 47 -9.72 6.67 8.89
N LEU A 48 -9.09 7.83 8.65
CA LEU A 48 -8.43 8.13 7.38
C LEU A 48 -7.28 7.16 7.11
N SER A 49 -6.43 6.90 8.10
CA SER A 49 -5.30 5.98 7.97
C SER A 49 -5.77 4.56 7.63
N LEU A 50 -6.83 4.08 8.29
CA LEU A 50 -7.42 2.78 8.02
C LEU A 50 -8.00 2.71 6.60
N LEU A 51 -8.66 3.78 6.15
CA LEU A 51 -9.21 3.87 4.79
C LEU A 51 -8.09 3.81 3.73
N PHE A 52 -7.02 4.58 3.90
CA PHE A 52 -5.85 4.52 3.00
C PHE A 52 -5.15 3.16 3.04
N PHE A 53 -5.06 2.53 4.22
CA PHE A 53 -4.51 1.19 4.37
C PHE A 53 -5.33 0.15 3.59
N LEU A 54 -6.66 0.15 3.77
CA LEU A 54 -7.56 -0.75 3.04
C LEU A 54 -7.53 -0.51 1.54
N LEU A 55 -7.47 0.75 1.10
CA LEU A 55 -7.37 1.10 -0.31
C LEU A 55 -6.06 0.58 -0.91
N SER A 56 -4.94 0.78 -0.20
CA SER A 56 -3.63 0.27 -0.62
C SER A 56 -3.62 -1.26 -0.66
N LEU A 57 -4.24 -1.92 0.32
CA LEU A 57 -4.39 -3.37 0.36
C LEU A 57 -5.22 -3.88 -0.82
N TYR A 58 -6.33 -3.20 -1.13
CA TYR A 58 -7.15 -3.49 -2.31
C TYR A 58 -6.33 -3.41 -3.60
N PHE A 59 -5.55 -2.35 -3.80
CA PHE A 59 -4.68 -2.22 -4.98
C PHE A 59 -3.58 -3.28 -5.01
N LEU A 60 -3.02 -3.66 -3.86
CA LEU A 60 -2.00 -4.70 -3.77
C LEU A 60 -2.52 -6.06 -4.25
N PHE A 61 -3.76 -6.41 -3.89
CA PHE A 61 -4.39 -7.67 -4.31
C PHE A 61 -5.06 -7.61 -5.70
N THR A 62 -5.42 -6.41 -6.16
CA THR A 62 -6.00 -6.18 -7.49
C THR A 62 -4.93 -6.06 -8.57
N MET A 63 -3.66 -5.86 -8.21
CA MET A 63 -2.55 -5.84 -9.16
C MET A 63 -2.54 -7.16 -9.95
N PRO A 64 -2.61 -7.13 -11.29
CA PRO A 64 -2.56 -8.34 -12.09
C PRO A 64 -1.27 -9.05 -11.73
N ARG A 65 -1.38 -10.27 -11.16
CA ARG A 65 -0.26 -11.19 -11.08
C ARG A 65 0.12 -11.41 -12.53
N THR A 66 1.10 -10.65 -13.03
CA THR A 66 1.58 -10.72 -14.40
C THR A 66 1.86 -12.18 -14.66
N ARG A 67 0.91 -12.84 -15.32
CA ARG A 67 1.04 -14.20 -15.77
C ARG A 67 2.16 -14.09 -16.77
N GLY A 68 3.31 -14.68 -16.44
CA GLY A 68 4.34 -15.01 -17.43
C GLY A 68 3.77 -16.07 -18.39
N ALA A 69 2.78 -15.67 -19.18
CA ALA A 69 2.07 -16.52 -20.13
C ALA A 69 1.95 -15.83 -21.50
N GLU A 70 2.78 -14.83 -21.76
CA GLU A 70 2.93 -14.20 -23.08
C GLU A 70 4.39 -14.24 -23.54
N ASP A 71 5.17 -15.22 -23.06
CA ASP A 71 6.52 -15.49 -23.56
C ASP A 71 6.79 -17.00 -23.70
N GLN A 72 5.73 -17.77 -23.91
CA GLN A 72 5.79 -19.18 -24.32
C GLN A 72 5.06 -19.35 -25.66
N ARG A 73 5.40 -18.53 -26.67
CA ARG A 73 5.29 -19.03 -28.04
C ARG A 73 6.61 -19.75 -28.33
N PRO A 74 6.64 -21.08 -28.43
CA PRO A 74 7.85 -21.73 -28.89
C PRO A 74 8.13 -21.20 -30.29
N ALA A 75 9.34 -20.67 -30.49
CA ALA A 75 9.82 -20.15 -31.77
C ALA A 75 9.70 -21.16 -32.94
N SER A 76 9.37 -22.41 -32.64
CA SER A 76 9.03 -23.45 -33.61
C SER A 76 7.76 -23.18 -34.43
N PHE A 77 6.87 -22.27 -34.01
CA PHE A 77 5.67 -21.95 -34.82
C PHE A 77 5.94 -20.92 -35.93
N ILE A 78 7.05 -20.18 -35.87
CA ILE A 78 7.38 -19.18 -36.90
C ILE A 78 8.10 -19.84 -38.08
N TYR A 79 8.88 -20.90 -37.85
CA TYR A 79 9.63 -21.57 -38.93
C TYR A 79 8.83 -22.54 -39.80
N SER A 80 7.56 -22.88 -39.46
CA SER A 80 6.77 -23.82 -40.26
C SER A 80 5.95 -23.17 -41.38
N ASN A 81 5.77 -21.85 -41.35
CA ASN A 81 4.85 -21.16 -42.28
C ASN A 81 5.56 -20.41 -43.41
N ASP A 82 6.89 -20.33 -43.39
CA ASP A 82 7.70 -19.72 -44.45
C ASP A 82 8.24 -20.74 -45.47
N LEU A 83 7.80 -22.01 -45.39
CA LEU A 83 8.23 -23.11 -46.26
C LEU A 83 7.10 -23.77 -47.06
N THR A 84 5.93 -23.12 -47.16
CA THR A 84 4.81 -23.54 -48.03
C THR A 84 4.40 -22.44 -48.99
#